data_AF-A0A4C1TWA0-F1
#
_entry.id   AF-A0A4C1TWA0-F1
#
_cell.length_a   1.000
_cell.length_b   1.000
_cell.length_c   1.000
_cell.angle_alpha   90.00
_cell.angle_beta   90.00
_cell.angle_gamma   90.00
#
_symmetry.space_group_name_H-M   'P 1'
#
loop_
_entity.id
_entity.type
_entity.pdbx_description
1 polymer ?
#
loop_
_entity_poly.entity_id
_entity_poly.type
_entity_poly.pdbx_seq_one_letter_code
_entity_poly.pdbx_strand_id
1 'polypeptide(L)'
;MCIRTVMIYASPVFAHAASKALHSLQVIQNKFCRITADTHWWVRNSVLHRDLELPIIAKYMKDVSKGFLDIAESHSNALVRSAASKRPSPTVLSVGHGMYLSIHPTLLQRKLKVS
;
A
#
# COMPACT_ATOMS: atom_id res chain seq x y z
N MET A 1 17.48 15.84 -8.52
CA MET A 1 16.72 16.35 -7.36
C MET A 1 15.20 16.34 -7.55
N CYS A 2 14.67 16.54 -8.77
CA CYS A 2 13.23 16.73 -9.00
C CYS A 2 12.36 15.50 -8.66
N ILE A 3 12.81 14.28 -8.97
CA ILE A 3 12.03 13.06 -8.77
C ILE A 3 11.78 12.79 -7.28
N ARG A 4 12.81 13.01 -6.45
CA ARG A 4 12.74 12.77 -5.00
C ARG A 4 11.72 13.69 -4.34
N THR A 5 11.70 14.97 -4.71
CA THR A 5 10.73 15.94 -4.18
C THR A 5 9.30 15.57 -4.57
N VAL A 6 9.05 15.22 -5.84
CA VAL A 6 7.71 14.81 -6.31
C VAL A 6 7.23 13.56 -5.55
N MET A 7 8.11 12.58 -5.35
CA MET A 7 7.77 11.37 -4.61
C MET A 7 7.47 11.64 -3.13
N ILE A 8 8.21 12.56 -2.48
CA ILE A 8 8.00 12.90 -1.06
C ILE A 8 6.62 13.54 -0.84
N TYR A 9 6.25 14.53 -1.65
CA TYR A 9 4.97 15.22 -1.50
C TYR A 9 3.77 14.33 -1.84
N ALA A 10 3.91 13.47 -2.85
CA ALA A 10 2.82 12.57 -3.26
C ALA A 10 2.74 11.28 -2.43
N SER A 11 3.74 11.00 -1.58
CA SER A 11 3.84 9.73 -0.83
C SER A 11 2.62 9.41 0.02
N PRO A 12 2.05 10.33 0.83
CA PRO A 12 0.86 10.03 1.64
C PRO A 12 -0.36 9.65 0.79
N VAL A 13 -0.52 10.29 -0.39
CA VAL A 13 -1.60 9.99 -1.34
C VAL A 13 -1.39 8.62 -1.97
N PHE A 14 -0.14 8.29 -2.32
CA PHE A 14 0.22 7.00 -2.89
C PHE A 14 0.16 5.84 -1.89
N ALA A 15 0.35 6.09 -0.59
CA ALA A 15 0.11 5.10 0.47
C ALA A 15 -1.33 4.57 0.45
N HIS A 16 -2.26 5.43 0.03
CA HIS A 16 -3.69 5.16 -0.04
C HIS A 16 -4.17 4.80 -1.46
N ALA A 17 -3.29 4.88 -2.45
CA ALA A 17 -3.59 4.52 -3.83
C ALA A 17 -3.59 3.00 -4.02
N ALA A 18 -4.40 2.51 -4.95
CA ALA A 18 -4.47 1.09 -5.28
C ALA A 18 -3.10 0.55 -5.74
N SER A 19 -2.76 -0.67 -5.31
CA SER A 19 -1.51 -1.39 -5.65
C SER A 19 -1.21 -1.42 -7.16
N LYS A 20 -2.24 -1.40 -8.00
CA LYS A 20 -2.16 -1.32 -9.46
C LYS A 20 -1.45 -0.05 -9.98
N ALA A 21 -1.67 1.10 -9.34
CA ALA A 21 -1.02 2.36 -9.72
C ALA A 21 0.47 2.32 -9.35
N LEU A 22 0.82 1.82 -8.16
CA LEU A 22 2.21 1.65 -7.73
C LEU A 22 2.98 0.67 -8.63
N HIS A 23 2.34 -0.43 -9.03
CA HIS A 23 2.93 -1.37 -9.98
C HIS A 23 3.24 -0.70 -11.33
N SER A 24 2.32 0.13 -11.83
CA SER A 24 2.53 0.86 -13.09
C SER A 24 3.70 1.84 -13.00
N LEU A 25 3.83 2.56 -11.88
CA LEU A 25 4.98 3.43 -11.61
C LEU A 25 6.30 2.64 -11.55
N GLN A 26 6.27 1.44 -10.96
CA GLN A 26 7.45 0.57 -10.92
C GLN A 26 7.88 0.12 -12.33
N VAL A 27 6.94 -0.20 -13.21
CA VAL A 27 7.24 -0.55 -14.61
C VAL A 27 7.90 0.62 -15.34
N ILE A 28 7.41 1.84 -15.13
CA ILE A 28 8.00 3.05 -15.72
C ILE A 28 9.42 3.28 -15.18
N GLN A 29 9.63 3.14 -13.86
CA GLN A 29 10.96 3.26 -13.24
C GLN A 29 11.92 2.22 -13.81
N ASN A 30 11.51 0.95 -13.91
CA ASN A 30 12.35 -0.12 -14.45
C ASN A 30 12.75 0.19 -15.91
N LYS A 31 11.81 0.67 -16.72
CA LYS A 31 12.09 1.06 -18.11
C LYS A 31 13.08 2.22 -18.18
N PHE A 32 12.87 3.23 -17.35
CA PHE A 32 13.76 4.40 -17.27
C PHE A 32 15.18 4.00 -16.85
N CYS A 33 15.34 3.23 -15.78
CA CYS A 33 16.64 2.74 -15.32
C CYS A 33 17.38 1.96 -16.42
N ARG A 34 16.65 1.12 -17.18
CA ARG A 34 17.25 0.35 -18.28
C ARG A 34 17.78 1.22 -19.42
N ILE A 35 17.02 2.26 -19.80
CA ILE A 35 17.44 3.22 -20.83
C ILE A 35 18.65 4.01 -20.34
N THR A 36 18.60 4.52 -19.10
CA THR A 36 19.69 5.33 -18.53
C THR A 36 20.99 4.55 -18.35
N ALA A 37 20.91 3.28 -17.97
CA ALA A 37 22.08 2.42 -17.81
C ALA A 37 22.51 1.72 -19.13
N ASP A 38 21.85 2.01 -20.25
CA ASP A 38 22.05 1.38 -21.56
C ASP A 38 22.20 -0.16 -21.49
N THR A 39 21.32 -0.80 -20.71
CA THR A 39 21.46 -2.22 -20.39
C THR A 39 20.61 -3.12 -21.26
N HIS A 40 21.21 -4.24 -21.65
CA HIS A 40 20.52 -5.29 -22.39
C HIS A 40 19.35 -5.86 -21.58
N TRP A 41 18.28 -6.31 -22.26
CA TRP A 41 17.01 -6.70 -21.63
C TRP A 41 17.10 -7.88 -20.65
N TRP A 42 18.15 -8.68 -20.73
CA TRP A 42 18.40 -9.83 -19.86
C TRP A 42 18.91 -9.43 -18.46
N VAL A 43 19.39 -8.19 -18.29
CA VAL A 43 19.87 -7.73 -16.99
C VAL A 43 18.70 -7.66 -16.00
N ARG A 44 18.87 -8.34 -14.86
CA ARG A 44 17.83 -8.37 -13.81
C ARG A 44 17.63 -6.97 -13.22
N ASN A 45 16.37 -6.59 -13.03
CA ASN A 45 16.01 -5.30 -12.42
C ASN A 45 16.69 -5.08 -11.05
N SER A 46 16.86 -6.13 -10.24
CA SER A 46 17.53 -6.03 -8.93
C SER A 46 19.00 -5.61 -9.04
N VAL A 47 19.70 -5.99 -10.11
CA VAL A 47 21.09 -5.60 -10.36
C VAL A 47 21.13 -4.12 -10.72
N LEU A 48 20.24 -3.66 -11.60
CA LEU A 48 20.12 -2.24 -11.96
C LEU A 48 19.81 -1.37 -10.75
N HIS A 49 18.89 -1.79 -9.89
CA HIS A 49 18.55 -1.06 -8.67
C HIS A 49 19.71 -0.97 -7.69
N ARG A 50 20.54 -2.02 -7.57
CA ARG A 50 21.74 -2.00 -6.72
C ARG A 50 22.82 -1.10 -7.33
N ASP A 51 23.09 -1.25 -8.62
CA ASP A 51 24.18 -0.54 -9.30
C ASP A 51 23.87 0.97 -9.47
N LEU A 52 22.60 1.34 -9.60
CA LEU A 52 22.14 2.74 -9.61
C LEU A 52 21.83 3.28 -8.20
N GLU A 53 21.99 2.48 -7.15
CA GLU A 53 21.61 2.80 -5.75
C GLU A 53 20.16 3.30 -5.61
N LEU A 54 19.25 2.83 -6.49
CA LEU A 54 17.87 3.29 -6.58
C LEU A 54 16.92 2.38 -5.80
N PRO A 55 16.19 2.89 -4.79
CA PRO A 55 15.15 2.12 -4.14
C PRO A 55 13.97 1.85 -5.08
N ILE A 56 13.35 0.69 -4.92
CA ILE A 56 12.08 0.32 -5.54
C ILE A 56 11.01 1.29 -5.06
N ILE A 57 10.25 1.93 -5.97
CA ILE A 57 9.24 2.94 -5.65
C ILE A 57 8.25 2.43 -4.59
N ALA A 58 7.78 1.19 -4.71
CA ALA A 58 6.84 0.63 -3.74
C ALA A 58 7.39 0.61 -2.31
N LYS A 59 8.67 0.23 -2.13
CA LYS A 59 9.33 0.23 -0.83
C LYS A 59 9.52 1.66 -0.33
N TYR A 60 10.07 2.52 -1.19
CA TYR A 60 10.29 3.93 -0.87
C TYR A 60 9.01 4.63 -0.42
N MET A 61 7.93 4.47 -1.17
CA MET A 61 6.63 5.06 -0.85
C MET A 61 6.10 4.54 0.48
N LYS A 62 6.22 3.24 0.75
CA LYS A 62 5.77 2.66 2.02
C LYS A 62 6.54 3.23 3.22
N ASP A 63 7.86 3.31 3.10
CA ASP A 63 8.73 3.81 4.17
C ASP A 63 8.48 5.30 4.44
N VAL A 64 8.36 6.11 3.39
CA VAL A 64 8.07 7.55 3.51
C VAL A 64 6.66 7.77 4.08
N SER A 65 5.66 7.03 3.59
CA SER A 65 4.28 7.13 4.09
C SER A 65 4.18 6.76 5.56
N LYS A 66 4.90 5.72 5.98
CA LYS A 66 4.98 5.33 7.38
C LYS A 66 5.57 6.47 8.23
N GLY A 67 6.68 7.06 7.81
CA GLY A 67 7.27 8.20 8.52
C GLY A 67 6.31 9.39 8.64
N PHE A 68 5.56 9.69 7.57
CA PHE A 68 4.52 10.72 7.62
C PHE A 68 3.39 10.39 8.61
N LEU A 69 2.93 9.14 8.64
CA LEU A 69 1.90 8.70 9.58
C LEU A 69 2.41 8.75 11.02
N ASP A 70 3.62 8.27 11.29
CA ASP A 70 4.24 8.28 12.62
C ASP A 70 4.37 9.73 13.16
N ILE A 71 4.72 10.69 12.30
CA ILE A 71 4.76 12.13 12.63
C ILE A 71 3.36 12.68 12.88
N ALA A 72 2.38 12.32 12.05
CA ALA A 72 1.01 12.81 12.18
C ALA A 72 0.31 12.26 13.44
N GLU A 73 0.58 11.01 13.81
CA GLU A 73 0.06 10.37 15.03
C GLU A 73 0.68 10.96 16.31
N SER A 74 1.97 11.32 16.27
CA SER A 74 2.68 11.97 17.38
C SER A 74 2.45 13.49 17.49
N HIS A 75 1.67 14.08 16.57
CA HIS A 75 1.47 15.53 16.53
C HIS A 75 0.64 16.02 17.74
N SER A 76 1.07 17.16 18.31
CA SER A 76 0.33 17.86 19.38
C SER A 76 -1.12 18.24 19.00
N ASN A 77 -1.40 18.51 17.72
CA ASN A 77 -2.72 18.91 17.24
C ASN A 77 -3.66 17.70 17.12
N ALA A 78 -4.76 17.72 17.88
CA ALA A 78 -5.73 16.63 17.93
C ALA A 78 -6.42 16.34 16.57
N LEU A 79 -6.61 17.35 15.71
CA LEU A 79 -7.24 17.18 14.40
C LEU A 79 -6.33 16.38 13.46
N VAL A 80 -5.03 16.68 13.47
CA VAL A 80 -4.04 15.99 12.64
C VAL A 80 -3.89 14.52 13.07
N ARG A 81 -3.83 14.28 14.38
CA ARG A 81 -3.81 12.94 14.96
C ARG A 81 -5.07 12.13 14.63
N SER A 82 -6.25 12.77 14.68
CA SER A 82 -7.52 12.14 14.30
C SER A 82 -7.55 11.79 12.81
N ALA A 83 -7.03 12.67 11.95
CA ALA A 83 -6.95 12.43 10.50
C ALA A 83 -6.01 11.25 10.16
N ALA A 84 -4.86 11.13 10.84
CA ALA A 84 -3.93 10.02 10.66
C ALA A 84 -4.50 8.69 11.17
N SER A 85 -5.24 8.73 12.28
CA SER A 85 -5.88 7.57 12.91
C SER A 85 -7.04 6.97 12.12
N LYS A 86 -7.59 7.69 11.13
CA LYS A 86 -8.60 7.14 10.21
C LYS A 86 -7.97 6.08 9.32
N ARG A 87 -7.84 4.86 9.86
CA ARG A 87 -7.56 3.66 9.08
C ARG A 87 -8.59 3.60 7.95
N PRO A 88 -8.16 3.27 6.71
CA PRO A 88 -9.15 2.83 5.74
C PRO A 88 -9.80 1.61 6.37
N SER A 89 -11.10 1.71 6.67
CA SER A 89 -11.92 0.52 6.89
C SER A 89 -11.53 -0.47 5.78
N PRO A 90 -11.20 -1.73 6.11
CA PRO A 90 -11.17 -2.77 5.10
C PRO A 90 -12.61 -2.86 4.60
N THR A 91 -12.93 -2.06 3.58
CA THR A 91 -14.21 -2.10 2.92
C THR A 91 -14.20 -3.42 2.20
N VAL A 92 -14.86 -4.37 2.85
CA VAL A 92 -15.15 -5.70 2.35
C VAL A 92 -16.03 -5.52 1.11
N LEU A 93 -15.40 -5.29 -0.03
CA LEU A 93 -15.97 -5.55 -1.34
C LEU A 93 -15.26 -6.78 -1.91
N SER A 94 -15.37 -7.88 -1.17
CA SER A 94 -15.41 -9.21 -1.77
C SER A 94 -16.76 -9.32 -2.46
N VAL A 95 -16.86 -8.80 -3.68
CA VAL A 95 -17.97 -9.08 -4.58
C VAL A 95 -17.51 -10.20 -5.50
N GLY A 96 -17.96 -11.41 -5.15
CA GLY A 96 -18.12 -12.54 -6.07
C GLY A 96 -16.88 -13.41 -6.30
N HIS A 97 -16.62 -14.37 -5.42
CA HIS A 97 -17.09 -15.75 -5.62
C HIS A 97 -16.69 -16.65 -4.44
N GLY A 98 -17.68 -17.21 -3.76
CA GLY A 98 -17.58 -18.49 -3.04
C GLY A 98 -16.71 -18.55 -1.79
N MET A 99 -17.29 -18.22 -0.63
CA MET A 99 -16.95 -18.97 0.60
C MET A 99 -18.22 -19.07 1.44
N TYR A 100 -18.70 -20.29 1.61
CA TYR A 100 -19.87 -20.63 2.41
C TYR A 100 -19.79 -19.98 3.79
N LEU A 101 -20.77 -19.13 4.11
CA LEU A 101 -20.98 -18.59 5.43
C LEU A 101 -21.35 -19.78 6.35
N SER A 102 -20.38 -20.30 7.10
CA SER A 102 -20.66 -21.23 8.20
C SER A 102 -21.34 -20.42 9.31
N ILE A 103 -22.65 -20.27 9.19
CA ILE A 103 -23.52 -19.82 10.26
C ILE A 103 -23.42 -20.90 11.34
N HIS A 104 -22.72 -20.59 12.44
CA HIS A 104 -22.71 -21.43 13.62
C HIS A 104 -24.14 -21.41 14.23
N PRO A 105 -24.91 -22.51 14.20
CA PRO A 105 -26.28 -22.52 14.69
C PRO A 105 -26.27 -22.82 16.19
N THR A 106 -26.00 -21.82 17.03
CA THR A 106 -26.14 -21.96 18.49
C THR A 106 -27.27 -21.13 19.11
N LEU A 107 -28.12 -20.51 18.30
CA LEU A 107 -29.29 -19.77 18.80
C LEU A 107 -30.66 -20.42 18.47
N LEU A 108 -30.69 -21.59 17.81
CA LEU A 108 -31.92 -22.34 17.51
C LEU A 108 -32.09 -23.62 18.34
N GLN A 109 -31.50 -23.70 19.54
CA GLN A 109 -31.76 -24.81 20.48
C GLN A 109 -32.39 -24.35 21.80
N ARG A 110 -32.73 -23.05 21.95
CA ARG A 110 -33.42 -22.53 23.15
C ARG A 110 -34.94 -22.39 23.01
N LYS A 111 -35.55 -22.92 21.93
CA LYS A 111 -37.00 -22.82 21.69
C LYS A 111 -37.72 -24.16 21.44
N LEU A 112 -37.15 -25.29 21.86
CA LEU A 112 -37.86 -26.59 21.88
C LEU A 112 -37.48 -27.42 23.13
N LYS A 113 -37.70 -26.85 24.32
CA LYS A 113 -37.83 -27.64 25.56
C LYS A 113 -38.76 -26.91 26.54
N VAL A 114 -39.93 -26.53 26.05
CA VAL A 114 -41.12 -26.26 26.87
C VAL A 114 -42.30 -26.84 26.08
N SER A 115 -42.54 -28.12 26.27
CA SER A 115 -43.88 -28.73 26.35
C SER A 115 -43.74 -30.09 27.01
#